data_AF-A0A7Y4VXJ0-F1
#
_entry.id   AF-A0A7Y4VXJ0-F1
#
_cell.length_a   1.000
_cell.length_b   1.000
_cell.length_c   1.000
_cell.angle_alpha   90.00
_cell.angle_beta   90.00
_cell.angle_gamma   90.00
#
_symmetry.space_group_name_H-M   'P 1'
#
loop_
_entity.id
_entity.type
_entity.pdbx_description
1 polymer ?
#
loop_
_entity_poly.entity_id
_entity_poly.type
_entity_poly.pdbx_seq_one_letter_code
_entity_poly.pdbx_strand_id
1 'polypeptide(L)' 'MKTLASYAQGQWVAGKGKAATLVHAVTGEPVAAASSEGVDFKGMLEFGRRMGGPALRRMTFHERARMLKA' A
#
# COMPACT_ATOMS: atom_id res chain seq x y z
N MET A 1 -0.78 14.54 15.09
CA MET A 1 0.12 13.57 14.45
C MET A 1 -0.74 12.53 13.73
N LYS A 2 -0.59 12.35 12.41
CA LYS A 2 -1.44 11.44 11.61
C LYS A 2 -0.79 10.07 11.51
N THR A 3 -1.55 9.01 11.78
CA THR A 3 -1.11 7.63 11.54
C THR A 3 -1.47 7.22 10.12
N LEU A 4 -0.47 6.76 9.36
CA LEU A 4 -0.65 6.29 7.99
C LEU A 4 -1.16 4.86 7.97
N ALA A 5 -2.15 4.60 7.13
CA ALA A 5 -2.65 3.27 6.83
C ALA A 5 -1.90 2.68 5.62
N SER A 6 -1.78 1.36 5.59
CA SER A 6 -1.28 0.60 4.44
C SER A 6 -2.45 0.15 3.56
N TYR A 7 -2.31 0.20 2.24
CA TYR A 7 -3.31 -0.36 1.34
C TYR A 7 -2.95 -1.82 1.02
N ALA A 8 -3.77 -2.76 1.49
CA ALA A 8 -3.54 -4.20 1.37
C ALA A 8 -4.83 -4.91 0.99
N GLN A 9 -4.74 -5.88 0.07
CA GLN A 9 -5.88 -6.73 -0.32
C GLN A 9 -7.14 -5.94 -0.77
N GLY A 10 -6.95 -4.75 -1.36
CA GLY A 10 -8.07 -3.91 -1.83
C GLY A 10 -8.71 -3.01 -0.76
N GLN A 11 -8.08 -2.85 0.40
CA GLN A 11 -8.61 -2.05 1.51
C GLN A 11 -7.51 -1.29 2.27
N TRP A 12 -7.90 -0.20 2.94
CA TRP A 12 -7.01 0.53 3.86
C TRP A 12 -6.95 -0.19 5.20
N VAL A 13 -5.74 -0.56 5.62
CA VAL A 13 -5.46 -1.28 6.86
C VAL A 13 -4.59 -0.41 7.75
N ALA A 14 -5.08 -0.09 8.94
CA ALA A 14 -4.27 0.56 9.96
C ALA A 14 -3.25 -0.43 10.54
N GLY A 15 -1.98 -0.01 10.60
CA GLY A 15 -0.95 -0.78 11.30
C GLY A 15 -1.24 -0.87 12.80
N LYS A 16 -0.86 -1.99 13.41
CA LYS A 16 -0.97 -2.21 14.86
C LYS A 16 0.32 -1.81 15.58
N GLY A 17 0.31 -1.87 16.91
CA GLY A 17 1.51 -1.78 17.73
C GLY A 17 2.26 -0.45 17.63
N LYS A 18 3.58 -0.50 17.82
CA LYS A 18 4.42 0.70 17.92
C LYS A 18 4.73 1.24 16.53
N ALA A 19 4.19 2.41 16.21
CA ALA A 19 4.47 3.10 14.96
C ALA A 19 5.83 3.81 14.99
N ALA A 20 6.51 3.81 13.85
CA ALA A 20 7.69 4.62 13.60
C ALA A 20 7.28 6.06 13.30
N THR A 21 7.87 7.03 14.01
CA THR A 21 7.67 8.45 13.73
C THR A 21 8.41 8.84 12.46
N LEU A 22 7.69 9.41 11.51
CA LEU A 22 8.24 10.04 10.31
C LEU A 22 8.47 11.51 10.63
N VAL A 23 9.67 11.99 10.33
CA VAL A 23 10.10 13.37 10.63
C VAL A 23 10.32 14.16 9.35
N HIS A 24 10.11 15.47 9.44
CA HIS A 24 10.45 16.40 8.38
C HIS A 24 11.97 16.43 8.17
N ALA A 25 12.42 16.24 6.93
CA ALA A 25 13.84 16.03 6.62
C ALA A 25 14.75 17.24 6.91
N VAL A 26 14.18 18.46 6.97
CA VAL A 26 14.95 19.70 7.21
C VAL A 26 14.81 20.19 8.64
N THR A 27 13.60 20.15 9.21
CA THR A 27 13.31 20.74 10.53
C THR A 27 13.34 19.71 11.66
N GLY A 28 13.30 18.41 11.35
CA GLY A 28 13.23 17.33 12.34
C GLY A 28 11.87 17.18 13.01
N GLU A 29 10.88 17.99 12.67
CA GLU A 29 9.56 17.96 13.29
C GLU A 29 8.77 16.69 12.90
N PRO A 30 8.02 16.07 13.82
CA PRO A 30 7.17 14.92 13.49
C PRO A 30 6.06 15.27 12.50
N VAL A 31 6.02 14.57 11.36
CA VAL A 31 4.99 14.78 10.30
C VAL A 31 3.90 13.70 10.32
N ALA A 32 4.27 12.45 10.61
CA ALA A 32 3.36 11.33 10.60
C ALA A 32 3.91 10.16 11.43
N ALA A 33 3.11 9.11 11.59
CA ALA A 33 3.56 7.84 12.14
C ALA A 33 3.08 6.69 11.23
N ALA A 34 3.89 5.65 11.06
CA ALA A 34 3.53 4.50 10.24
C ALA A 34 3.90 3.19 10.94
N SER A 35 3.05 2.18 10.80
CA SER A 35 3.32 0.80 11.23
C SER A 35 2.84 -0.18 10.16
N SER A 36 3.61 -1.23 9.96
CA SER A 36 3.22 -2.41 9.17
C SER A 36 2.94 -3.63 10.05
N GLU A 37 3.01 -3.48 11.37
CA GLU A 37 2.74 -4.57 12.30
C GLU A 37 1.28 -5.02 12.17
N GLY A 38 1.07 -6.34 12.09
CA GLY A 38 -0.26 -6.92 11.90
C GLY A 38 -0.80 -6.85 10.47
N VAL A 39 -0.04 -6.34 9.49
CA VAL A 39 -0.39 -6.44 8.07
C VAL A 39 -0.12 -7.86 7.57
N ASP A 40 -1.11 -8.47 6.90
CA ASP A 40 -1.01 -9.84 6.37
C ASP A 40 -0.27 -9.87 5.02
N PHE A 41 1.06 -9.94 5.08
CA PHE A 41 1.92 -10.02 3.91
C PHE A 41 1.67 -11.27 3.05
N LYS A 42 1.30 -12.40 3.68
CA LYS A 42 1.00 -13.63 2.94
C LYS A 42 -0.26 -13.44 2.10
N GLY A 43 -1.34 -12.94 2.71
CA GLY A 43 -2.57 -12.67 1.98
C GLY A 43 -2.41 -11.55 0.95
N MET A 44 -1.53 -10.56 1.16
CA MET A 44 -1.18 -9.57 0.12
C MET A 44 -0.58 -10.24 -1.12
N LEU A 45 0.38 -11.16 -0.94
CA LEU A 45 0.98 -11.90 -2.05
C LEU A 45 -0.05 -12.78 -2.77
N GLU A 46 -0.89 -13.48 -2.00
CA GLU A 46 -1.95 -14.31 -2.55
C GLU A 46 -2.98 -13.48 -3.34
N PHE A 47 -3.40 -12.32 -2.82
CA PHE A 47 -4.28 -11.39 -3.49
C PHE A 47 -3.69 -10.89 -4.81
N GLY A 48 -2.42 -10.50 -4.80
CA GLY A 48 -1.70 -10.10 -6.02
C GLY A 48 -1.68 -11.22 -7.07
N ARG A 49 -1.46 -12.47 -6.66
CA ARG A 49 -1.42 -13.63 -7.57
C ARG A 49 -2.78 -14.07 -8.09
N ARG A 50 -3.81 -14.05 -7.24
CA ARG A 50 -5.15 -14.59 -7.57
C ARG A 50 -6.08 -13.54 -8.19
N MET A 51 -5.96 -12.28 -7.79
CA MET A 51 -6.85 -11.20 -8.26
C MET A 51 -6.13 -10.25 -9.22
N GLY A 52 -5.04 -9.63 -8.77
CA GLY A 52 -4.33 -8.61 -9.55
C GLY A 52 -3.71 -9.14 -10.85
N GLY A 53 -2.99 -10.26 -10.76
CA GLY A 53 -2.32 -10.88 -11.90
C GLY A 53 -3.28 -11.27 -13.04
N PRO A 54 -4.33 -12.06 -12.78
CA PRO A 54 -5.32 -12.40 -13.79
C PRO A 54 -6.06 -11.18 -14.35
N ALA A 55 -6.42 -10.20 -13.52
CA ALA A 55 -7.06 -8.98 -13.99
C ALA A 55 -6.20 -8.21 -15.01
N LEU A 56 -4.91 -8.02 -14.71
CA LEU A 56 -3.99 -7.32 -15.61
C LEU A 56 -3.61 -8.13 -16.85
N ARG A 57 -3.51 -9.47 -16.75
CA ARG A 57 -3.16 -10.34 -17.89
C ARG A 57 -4.31 -10.52 -18.88
N ARG A 58 -5.57 -10.32 -18.46
CA ARG A 58 -6.73 -10.28 -19.37
C ARG A 58 -6.73 -9.06 -20.27
N MET A 59 -6.02 -8.00 -19.89
CA MET A 59 -5.88 -6.78 -20.68
C MET A 59 -4.79 -6.92 -21.75
N THR A 60 -5.00 -6.23 -22.86
CA THR A 60 -3.97 -5.98 -23.87
C THR A 60 -2.94 -4.97 -23.37
N PHE A 61 -1.81 -4.87 -24.07
CA PHE A 61 -0.78 -3.87 -23.77
C PHE A 61 -1.33 -2.44 -23.86
N HIS A 62 -2.17 -2.15 -24.86
CA HIS A 62 -2.74 -0.82 -25.08
C HIS A 62 -3.72 -0.42 -23.96
N GLU A 63 -4.53 -1.36 -23.47
CA GLU A 63 -5.44 -1.10 -22.34
C GLU A 63 -4.67 -0.77 -21.07
N ARG A 64 -3.59 -1.51 -20.76
CA ARG A 64 -2.72 -1.19 -19.62
C ARG A 64 -2.01 0.15 -19.81
N ALA A 65 -1.58 0.50 -21.02
CA ALA A 65 -0.98 1.80 -21.32
C ALA A 65 -1.97 2.95 -21.11
N ARG A 66 -3.24 2.77 -21.50
CA ARG A 66 -4.31 3.76 -21.24
C ARG A 66 -4.60 3.92 -19.74
N MET A 67 -4.64 2.81 -18.99
CA MET A 67 -4.83 2.85 -17.53
C MET A 67 -3.74 3.67 -16.82
N LEU A 68 -2.49 3.58 -17.28
CA LEU A 68 -1.37 4.36 -16.73
C LEU A 68 -1.37 5.83 -17.16
N LYS A 69 -1.96 6.14 -18.32
CA LYS A 69 -2.05 7.51 -18.84
C LYS A 69 -3.13 8.34 -18.15
N ALA A 70 -4.19 7.67 -17.68
CA ALA A 70 -5.39 8.30 -17.13
C ALA A 70 -5.15 9.06 -15.82
#